data_AF-A0A257A7J6-F1
#
_entry.id   AF-A0A257A7J6-F1
#
_cell.length_a   1.000
_cell.length_b   1.000
_cell.length_c   1.000
_cell.angle_alpha   90.00
_cell.angle_beta   90.00
_cell.angle_gamma   90.00
#
_symmetry.space_group_name_H-M   'P 1'
#
loop_
_entity.id
_entity.type
_entity.pdbx_description
1 polymer ?
#
loop_
_entity_poly.entity_id
_entity_poly.type
_entity_poly.pdbx_seq_one_letter_code
_entity_poly.pdbx_strand_id
1 'polypeptide(L)' 'MERRKAKKEQYKTRTLIKCSKCGYTEERDFQVGDYVLKPEKECPKCKTIIRIHRIYDVKVPKK' A
#
# COMPACT_ATOMS: atom_id res chain seq x y z
N MET A 1 24.42 -24.57 22.18
CA MET A 1 23.10 -24.50 21.51
C MET A 1 23.14 -23.41 20.45
N GLU A 2 23.42 -23.75 19.20
CA GLU A 2 23.38 -22.76 18.11
C GLU A 2 21.93 -22.51 17.71
N ARG A 3 21.40 -21.32 18.01
CA ARG A 3 20.08 -20.89 17.53
C ARG A 3 20.16 -20.74 16.01
N ARG A 4 19.63 -21.72 15.26
CA ARG A 4 19.35 -21.56 13.82
C ARG A 4 18.48 -20.31 13.63
N LYS A 5 19.06 -19.21 13.13
CA LYS A 5 18.30 -18.03 12.69
C LYS A 5 17.40 -18.47 11.54
N ALA A 6 16.11 -18.66 11.82
CA ALA A 6 15.13 -18.84 10.75
C ALA A 6 15.25 -17.67 9.78
N LYS A 7 15.43 -17.96 8.48
CA LYS A 7 15.41 -16.94 7.41
C LYS A 7 14.02 -16.30 7.44
N LYS A 8 13.88 -15.16 8.13
CA LYS A 8 12.64 -14.37 8.08
C LYS A 8 12.41 -13.93 6.64
N GLU A 9 11.27 -14.33 6.08
CA GLU A 9 10.73 -13.72 4.87
C GLU A 9 10.48 -12.23 5.17
N GLN A 10 11.00 -11.35 4.32
CA GLN A 10 10.81 -9.91 4.49
C GLN A 10 9.57 -9.50 3.71
N TYR A 11 8.64 -8.83 4.39
CA TYR A 11 7.42 -8.29 3.81
C TYR A 11 7.47 -6.77 3.89
N LYS A 12 6.91 -6.11 2.88
CA LYS A 12 6.72 -4.66 2.86
C LYS A 12 5.24 -4.35 2.69
N THR A 13 4.68 -3.59 3.62
CA THR A 13 3.30 -3.13 3.56
C THR A 13 3.15 -2.02 2.53
N ARG A 14 2.22 -2.18 1.61
CA ARG A 14 1.88 -1.24 0.54
C ARG A 14 0.45 -0.76 0.71
N THR A 15 0.24 0.49 0.31
CA THR A 15 -1.07 1.13 0.27
C THR A 15 -1.42 1.38 -1.19
N LEU A 16 -2.55 0.83 -1.64
CA LEU A 16 -3.13 1.08 -2.96
C LEU A 16 -4.25 2.11 -2.82
N ILE A 17 -4.11 3.25 -3.48
CA ILE A 17 -5.16 4.26 -3.61
C ILE A 17 -5.87 4.09 -4.96
N LYS A 18 -7.20 4.23 -4.97
CA LYS A 18 -8.03 4.08 -6.18
C LYS A 18 -9.08 5.19 -6.27
N CYS A 19 -9.19 5.78 -7.45
CA CYS A 19 -10.27 6.71 -7.77
C CYS A 19 -11.53 5.93 -8.13
N SER A 20 -12.63 6.20 -7.42
CA SER A 20 -13.91 5.53 -7.66
C SER A 20 -14.59 5.99 -8.95
N LYS A 21 -14.24 7.17 -9.50
CA LYS A 21 -14.88 7.75 -10.69
C LYS A 21 -14.24 7.31 -12.01
N CYS A 22 -12.91 7.36 -12.11
CA CYS A 22 -12.19 7.05 -13.36
C CYS A 22 -11.32 5.80 -13.29
N GLY A 23 -11.26 5.13 -12.14
CA GLY A 23 -10.47 3.90 -11.96
C GLY A 23 -8.97 4.10 -11.85
N TYR A 24 -8.47 5.35 -11.78
CA TYR A 24 -7.04 5.62 -11.55
C TYR A 24 -6.54 4.95 -10.27
N THR A 25 -5.43 4.25 -10.34
CA THR A 25 -4.79 3.56 -9.21
C THR A 25 -3.34 4.00 -9.05
N GLU A 26 -2.88 4.07 -7.82
CA GLU A 26 -1.48 4.31 -7.48
C GLU A 26 -1.11 3.50 -6.23
N GLU A 27 0.10 2.95 -6.22
CA GLU A 27 0.64 2.22 -5.08
C GLU A 27 1.75 3.04 -4.42
N ARG A 28 1.73 3.09 -3.09
CA ARG A 28 2.79 3.70 -2.30
C ARG A 28 3.16 2.85 -1.10
N ASP A 29 4.25 3.23 -0.45
CA ASP A 29 4.60 2.67 0.85
C ASP A 29 3.56 3.05 1.91
N PHE A 30 3.27 2.10 2.80
CA PHE A 30 2.39 2.33 3.93
C PHE A 30 2.92 3.46 4.80
N GLN A 31 2.02 4.36 5.19
CA GLN A 31 2.30 5.44 6.14
C GLN A 31 1.44 5.26 7.39
N VAL A 32 1.98 5.68 8.53
CA VAL A 32 1.25 5.61 9.80
C VAL A 32 -0.03 6.43 9.69
N GLY A 33 -1.15 5.81 10.05
CA GLY A 33 -2.48 6.41 9.93
C GLY A 33 -3.18 6.16 8.59
N ASP A 34 -2.65 5.30 7.72
CA ASP A 34 -3.39 4.78 6.57
C ASP A 34 -4.46 3.79 7.01
N TYR A 35 -5.69 3.99 6.52
CA TYR A 35 -6.81 3.08 6.72
C TYR A 35 -7.62 2.99 5.43
N VAL A 36 -8.31 1.86 5.22
CA VAL A 36 -9.14 1.64 4.03
C VAL A 36 -10.28 2.67 3.99
N LEU A 37 -10.54 3.25 2.83
CA LEU A 37 -11.45 4.38 2.56
C LEU A 37 -11.00 5.76 3.05
N LYS A 38 -9.80 5.90 3.64
CA LYS A 38 -9.23 7.21 3.97
C LYS A 38 -9.13 8.10 2.71
N PRO A 39 -9.62 9.35 2.75
CA PRO A 39 -9.38 10.33 1.68
C PRO A 39 -7.90 10.74 1.69
N GLU A 40 -7.25 10.66 0.55
CA GLU A 40 -5.80 10.92 0.44
C GLU A 40 -5.51 12.18 -0.37
N LYS A 41 -5.91 12.19 -1.64
CA LYS A 41 -5.54 13.24 -2.59
C LYS A 41 -6.60 13.39 -3.68
N GLU A 42 -6.54 14.49 -4.40
CA GLU A 42 -7.37 14.68 -5.59
C GLU A 42 -6.82 13.89 -6.79
N CYS A 43 -7.74 13.38 -7.60
CA CYS A 43 -7.39 12.61 -8.78
C CYS A 43 -6.88 13.55 -9.89
N PRO A 44 -5.68 13.29 -10.44
CA PRO A 44 -5.12 14.14 -11.49
C PRO A 44 -5.96 14.13 -12.78
N LYS A 45 -6.80 13.11 -13.00
CA LYS A 45 -7.64 12.97 -14.20
C LYS A 45 -9.01 13.62 -14.09
N CYS A 46 -9.64 13.56 -12.91
CA CYS A 46 -11.06 13.94 -12.77
C CYS A 46 -11.36 14.81 -11.55
N LYS A 47 -10.33 15.23 -10.81
CA LYS A 47 -10.42 16.14 -9.64
C LYS A 47 -11.37 15.64 -8.54
N THR A 48 -11.56 14.33 -8.43
CA THR A 48 -12.32 13.72 -7.33
C THR A 48 -11.37 13.21 -6.25
N ILE A 49 -11.85 13.15 -5.02
CA ILE A 49 -11.07 12.62 -3.91
C ILE A 49 -10.82 11.12 -4.12
N ILE A 50 -9.55 10.76 -4.26
CA ILE A 50 -9.05 9.39 -4.25
C ILE A 50 -9.01 8.92 -2.81
N ARG A 51 -9.42 7.66 -2.60
CA ARG A 51 -9.36 7.00 -1.29
C ARG A 51 -8.43 5.81 -1.32
N ILE A 52 -7.91 5.45 -0.15
CA ILE A 52 -7.19 4.19 0.05
C ILE A 52 -8.16 3.03 -0.22
N HIS A 53 -7.79 2.17 -1.16
CA HIS A 53 -8.60 1.04 -1.58
C HIS A 53 -8.18 -0.24 -0.86
N ARG A 54 -6.87 -0.49 -0.70
CA ARG A 54 -6.34 -1.68 -0.02
C ARG A 54 -5.01 -1.37 0.65
N ILE A 55 -4.72 -2.09 1.73
CA ILE A 55 -3.42 -2.14 2.40
C ILE A 55 -3.04 -3.62 2.48
N TYR A 56 -1.85 -3.98 2.01
CA TYR A 56 -1.41 -5.38 1.92
C TYR A 56 0.10 -5.51 2.00
N ASP A 57 0.55 -6.70 2.41
CA ASP A 57 1.97 -7.04 2.45
C ASP A 57 2.44 -7.70 1.16
N VAL A 58 3.55 -7.22 0.62
CA VAL A 58 4.23 -7.79 -0.54
C VAL A 58 5.55 -8.42 -0.09
N LYS A 59 5.84 -9.64 -0.53
CA LYS A 59 7.14 -10.27 -0.31
C LYS A 59 8.23 -9.48 -1.02
N VAL A 60 9.26 -9.06 -0.29
CA VAL A 60 10.41 -8.38 -0.88
C VAL A 60 11.38 -9.46 -1.38
N PRO A 61 11.64 -9.56 -2.70
CA PRO A 61 12.66 -10.46 -3.20
C PRO A 61 14.03 -10.02 -2.67
N LYS A 62 14.81 -10.96 -2.14
CA LYS A 62 16.17 -10.69 -1.67
C LYS A 62 17.03 -10.34 -2.90
N LYS A 63 17.61 -9.14 -2.88
CA LYS A 63 18.58 -8.68 -3.89
C LYS A 63 19.92 -9.36 -3.67
#